data_AF-A0A0R2DDN8-F1
#
_entry.id   AF-A0A0R2DDN8-F1
#
_cell.length_a   1.000
_cell.length_b   1.000
_cell.length_c   1.000
_cell.angle_alpha   90.00
_cell.angle_beta   90.00
_cell.angle_gamma   90.00
#
_symmetry.space_group_name_H-M   'P 1'
#
loop_
_entity.id
_entity.type
_entity.pdbx_description
1 polymer ?
#
loop_
_entity_poly.entity_id
_entity_poly.type
_entity_poly.pdbx_seq_one_letter_code
_entity_poly.pdbx_strand_id
1 'polypeptide(L)'
;MTKIKVIGDILSGKYQPTLTGNPTVDAALVDRFCQKLAIALHLDRTMVQAEHHWNLQLNPEWIYLVDSKILQDSDRIIPAHNVVGINHTDLLRGQTKTTEQKLTKFLTTQPSLK
;
A
#
# COMPACT_ATOMS: atom_id res chain seq x y z
N MET A 1 6.33 -12.75 -10.69
CA MET A 1 5.54 -11.53 -10.98
C MET A 1 5.25 -10.85 -9.66
N THR A 2 5.58 -9.56 -9.55
CA THR A 2 5.42 -8.80 -8.30
C THR A 2 3.96 -8.42 -8.10
N LYS A 3 3.38 -8.86 -6.98
CA LYS A 3 2.02 -8.48 -6.59
C LYS A 3 2.07 -7.44 -5.47
N ILE A 4 1.18 -6.46 -5.53
CA ILE A 4 1.17 -5.28 -4.67
C ILE A 4 -0.21 -5.15 -4.03
N LYS A 5 -0.23 -5.04 -2.69
CA LYS A 5 -1.41 -4.65 -1.92
C LYS A 5 -1.25 -3.23 -1.42
N VAL A 6 -2.29 -2.41 -1.55
CA VAL A 6 -2.33 -1.03 -1.04
C VAL A 6 -3.29 -0.95 0.14
N ILE A 7 -2.79 -0.47 1.26
CA ILE A 7 -3.52 -0.33 2.51
C ILE A 7 -3.58 1.15 2.88
N GLY A 8 -4.71 1.79 2.57
CA GLY A 8 -5.00 3.17 2.96
C GLY A 8 -5.93 3.29 4.16
N ASP A 9 -6.80 2.32 4.32
CA ASP A 9 -7.80 2.20 5.37
C ASP A 9 -7.94 0.72 5.79
N ILE A 10 -8.48 0.49 6.97
CA ILE A 10 -8.79 -0.87 7.45
C ILE A 10 -10.22 -0.84 8.01
N LEU A 11 -11.09 -1.69 7.46
CA LEU A 11 -12.52 -1.70 7.77
C LEU A 11 -12.92 -2.81 8.76
N SER A 12 -11.94 -3.57 9.27
CA SER A 12 -12.20 -4.74 10.13
C SER A 12 -11.28 -4.82 11.33
N GLY A 13 -11.75 -5.47 12.40
CA GLY A 13 -10.99 -5.67 13.63
C GLY A 13 -11.08 -4.48 14.58
N LYS A 14 -10.26 -4.48 15.63
CA LYS A 14 -10.24 -3.41 16.66
C LYS A 14 -9.50 -2.15 16.22
N TYR A 15 -8.75 -2.23 15.13
CA TYR A 15 -7.96 -1.14 14.58
C TYR A 15 -8.49 -0.80 13.20
N GLN A 16 -9.13 0.36 13.06
CA GLN A 16 -9.80 0.77 11.82
C GLN A 16 -9.39 2.19 11.43
N PRO A 17 -8.12 2.42 11.05
CA PRO A 17 -7.70 3.66 10.46
C PRO A 17 -8.50 3.95 9.19
N THR A 18 -8.81 5.22 8.99
CA THR A 18 -9.54 5.73 7.83
C THR A 18 -8.73 6.83 7.15
N LEU A 19 -8.89 6.99 5.83
CA LEU A 19 -8.26 8.10 5.12
C LEU A 19 -8.99 9.42 5.39
N THR A 20 -10.31 9.40 5.26
CA THR A 20 -11.19 10.57 5.41
C THR A 20 -12.27 10.38 6.48
N GLY A 21 -12.48 9.14 6.94
CA GLY A 21 -13.57 8.78 7.85
C GLY A 21 -14.85 8.34 7.14
N ASN A 22 -14.86 8.34 5.79
CA ASN A 22 -15.97 7.83 4.99
C ASN A 22 -15.50 6.60 4.19
N PRO A 23 -15.96 5.38 4.53
CA PRO A 23 -15.50 4.13 3.89
C PRO A 23 -15.68 4.11 2.36
N THR A 24 -16.77 4.68 1.85
CA THR A 24 -17.02 4.73 0.40
C THR A 24 -16.03 5.63 -0.31
N VAL A 25 -15.70 6.77 0.30
CA VAL A 25 -14.71 7.71 -0.25
C VAL A 25 -13.31 7.11 -0.14
N ASP A 26 -12.99 6.48 0.99
CA ASP A 26 -11.69 5.88 1.23
C ASP A 26 -11.42 4.74 0.23
N ALA A 27 -12.39 3.83 0.03
CA ALA A 27 -12.30 2.78 -0.98
C ALA A 27 -12.03 3.35 -2.40
N ALA A 28 -12.80 4.38 -2.80
CA ALA A 28 -12.62 5.01 -4.10
C ALA A 28 -11.25 5.69 -4.26
N LEU A 29 -10.71 6.28 -3.20
CA LEU A 29 -9.38 6.90 -3.20
C LEU A 29 -8.28 5.86 -3.35
N VAL A 30 -8.34 4.77 -2.58
CA VAL A 30 -7.36 3.68 -2.65
C VAL A 30 -7.44 2.99 -4.02
N ASP A 31 -8.63 2.69 -4.53
CA ASP A 31 -8.81 2.09 -5.86
C ASP A 31 -8.24 2.98 -6.97
N ARG A 32 -8.52 4.29 -6.92
CA ARG A 32 -7.98 5.24 -7.88
C ARG A 32 -6.45 5.30 -7.81
N PHE A 33 -5.89 5.23 -6.61
CA PHE A 33 -4.45 5.17 -6.40
C PHE A 33 -3.86 3.88 -7.02
N CYS A 34 -4.45 2.72 -6.74
CA CYS A 34 -4.05 1.42 -7.31
C CYS A 34 -4.04 1.45 -8.85
N GLN A 35 -5.11 1.97 -9.45
CA GLN A 35 -5.22 2.08 -10.91
C GLN A 35 -4.11 2.96 -11.51
N LYS A 36 -3.87 4.14 -10.92
CA LYS A 36 -2.80 5.03 -11.37
C LYS A 36 -1.41 4.42 -11.19
N LEU A 37 -1.21 3.66 -10.11
CA LEU A 37 0.07 3.03 -9.82
C LEU A 37 0.34 1.88 -10.80
N ALA A 38 -0.66 1.05 -11.09
CA ALA A 38 -0.54 -0.01 -12.10
C ALA A 38 -0.16 0.58 -13.46
N ILE A 39 -0.79 1.69 -13.87
CA ILE A 39 -0.45 2.40 -15.11
C ILE A 39 1.00 2.90 -15.07
N ALA A 40 1.41 3.58 -13.99
CA ALA A 40 2.76 4.13 -13.86
C ALA A 40 3.85 3.04 -13.91
N LEU A 41 3.58 1.87 -13.33
CA LEU A 41 4.49 0.73 -13.28
C LEU A 41 4.39 -0.19 -14.50
N HIS A 42 3.51 0.08 -15.45
CA HIS A 42 3.23 -0.79 -16.61
C HIS A 42 2.84 -2.23 -16.18
N LEU A 43 2.07 -2.35 -15.09
CA LEU A 43 1.58 -3.61 -14.56
C LEU A 43 0.10 -3.83 -14.92
N ASP A 44 -0.31 -5.10 -14.98
CA ASP A 44 -1.73 -5.45 -15.02
C ASP A 44 -2.46 -4.90 -13.80
N ARG A 45 -3.70 -4.44 -13.99
CA ARG A 45 -4.54 -3.91 -12.89
C ARG A 45 -4.80 -4.94 -11.79
N THR A 46 -4.72 -6.23 -12.10
CA THR A 46 -4.87 -7.32 -11.13
C THR A 46 -3.66 -7.49 -10.21
N MET A 47 -2.51 -6.89 -10.56
CA MET A 47 -1.28 -6.96 -9.77
C MET A 47 -1.21 -5.89 -8.67
N VAL A 48 -2.04 -4.83 -8.74
CA VAL A 48 -2.08 -3.76 -7.74
C VAL A 48 -3.51 -3.65 -7.20
N GLN A 49 -3.72 -4.10 -5.97
CA GLN A 49 -5.06 -4.24 -5.40
C GLN A 49 -5.18 -3.49 -4.08
N ALA A 50 -6.33 -2.88 -3.85
CA ALA A 50 -6.69 -2.35 -2.53
C ALA A 50 -6.94 -3.50 -1.55
N GLU A 51 -6.48 -3.35 -0.31
CA GLU A 51 -6.75 -4.28 0.78
C GLU A 51 -7.32 -3.52 1.98
N HIS A 52 -8.63 -3.65 2.16
CA HIS A 52 -9.39 -2.98 3.24
C HIS A 52 -9.57 -3.87 4.47
N HIS A 53 -9.31 -5.17 4.38
CA HIS A 53 -9.53 -6.14 5.46
C HIS A 53 -8.19 -6.70 5.95
N TRP A 54 -7.17 -5.84 6.01
CA TRP A 54 -5.86 -6.26 6.43
C TRP A 54 -5.84 -6.63 7.91
N ASN A 55 -5.40 -7.85 8.20
CA ASN A 55 -5.27 -8.40 9.55
C ASN A 55 -3.85 -8.26 10.13
N LEU A 56 -3.03 -7.37 9.57
CA LEU A 56 -1.62 -7.15 9.93
C LEU A 56 -0.68 -8.33 9.65
N GLN A 57 -1.16 -9.39 8.98
CA GLN A 57 -0.29 -10.48 8.55
C GLN A 57 0.34 -10.16 7.19
N LEU A 58 1.62 -10.50 7.05
CA LEU A 58 2.42 -10.26 5.87
C LEU A 58 2.69 -11.59 5.16
N ASN A 59 2.41 -11.62 3.86
CA ASN A 59 2.86 -12.68 2.96
C ASN A 59 4.14 -12.20 2.24
N PRO A 60 5.27 -12.90 2.37
CA PRO A 60 6.55 -12.47 1.79
C PRO A 60 6.54 -12.36 0.26
N GLU A 61 5.59 -13.00 -0.44
CA GLU A 61 5.45 -12.91 -1.89
C GLU A 61 4.81 -11.59 -2.37
N TRP A 62 4.22 -10.83 -1.45
CA TRP A 62 3.52 -9.59 -1.74
C TRP A 62 4.29 -8.39 -1.22
N ILE A 63 4.26 -7.31 -1.99
CA ILE A 63 4.69 -6.00 -1.52
C ILE A 63 3.48 -5.26 -0.95
N TYR A 64 3.61 -4.80 0.28
CA TYR A 64 2.57 -4.05 0.98
C TYR A 64 2.91 -2.58 0.95
N LEU A 65 2.08 -1.80 0.27
CA LEU A 65 2.14 -0.36 0.30
C LEU A 65 1.17 0.15 1.36
N VAL A 66 1.70 0.67 2.46
CA VAL A 66 0.89 1.01 3.64
C VAL A 66 0.93 2.51 3.87
N ASP A 67 -0.21 3.11 4.20
CA ASP A 67 -0.25 4.50 4.62
C ASP A 67 0.71 4.74 5.81
N SER A 68 1.55 5.75 5.67
CA SER A 68 2.38 6.33 6.72
C SER A 68 1.70 6.51 8.08
N LYS A 69 0.42 6.93 8.14
CA LYS A 69 -0.30 7.08 9.40
C LYS A 69 -0.58 5.73 10.06
N ILE A 70 -0.90 4.72 9.27
CA ILE A 70 -1.08 3.34 9.73
C ILE A 70 0.25 2.78 10.25
N LEU A 71 1.35 3.10 9.56
CA LEU A 71 2.70 2.70 9.99
C LEU A 71 3.19 3.45 11.24
N GLN A 72 2.77 4.69 11.47
CA GLN A 72 3.16 5.51 12.64
C GLN A 72 2.50 5.06 13.94
N ASP A 73 1.40 4.30 13.86
CA ASP A 73 0.74 3.67 15.01
C ASP A 73 1.52 2.41 15.47
N SER A 74 2.84 2.54 15.49
CA SER A 74 3.87 1.56 15.09
C SER A 74 4.09 0.36 16.00
N ASP A 75 3.32 0.17 17.06
CA ASP A 75 3.49 -1.01 17.94
C ASP A 75 2.93 -2.29 17.30
N ARG A 76 2.17 -2.16 16.21
CA ARG A 76 1.41 -3.25 15.59
C ARG A 76 1.96 -3.76 14.28
N ILE A 77 2.87 -3.03 13.64
CA ILE A 77 3.40 -3.37 12.32
C ILE A 77 4.88 -3.67 12.45
N ILE A 78 5.22 -4.96 12.34
CA ILE A 78 6.59 -5.42 12.36
C ILE A 78 7.29 -4.82 11.13
N PRO A 79 8.42 -4.10 11.30
CA PRO A 79 9.21 -3.63 10.17
C PRO A 79 9.66 -4.84 9.36
N ALA A 80 9.12 -4.98 8.16
CA ALA A 80 9.35 -6.10 7.28
C ALA A 80 9.90 -5.63 5.94
N HIS A 81 10.74 -6.47 5.35
CA HIS A 81 11.45 -6.22 4.09
C HIS A 81 10.56 -6.23 2.85
N ASN A 82 9.24 -6.45 3.00
CA ASN A 82 8.22 -6.40 1.95
C ASN A 82 7.17 -5.27 2.16
N VAL A 83 7.42 -4.33 3.08
CA VAL A 83 6.53 -3.20 3.39
C VAL A 83 7.16 -1.87 2.96
N VAL A 84 6.40 -1.03 2.25
CA VAL A 84 6.81 0.31 1.81
C VAL A 84 5.78 1.33 2.25
N GLY A 85 6.20 2.34 2.99
CA GLY A 85 5.31 3.42 3.43
C GLY A 85 4.95 4.41 2.32
N ILE A 86 3.66 4.65 2.11
CA ILE A 86 3.10 5.69 1.25
C ILE A 86 2.74 6.92 2.09
N ASN A 87 2.91 8.13 1.57
CA ASN A 87 2.41 9.32 2.25
C ASN A 87 0.87 9.34 2.22
N HIS A 88 0.25 9.56 3.38
CA HIS A 88 -1.20 9.74 3.49
C HIS A 88 -1.77 10.73 2.46
N THR A 89 -1.09 11.87 2.26
CA THR A 89 -1.54 12.92 1.33
C THR A 89 -1.49 12.46 -0.12
N ASP A 90 -0.55 11.56 -0.46
CA ASP A 90 -0.42 10.99 -1.79
C ASP A 90 -1.60 10.05 -2.09
N LEU A 91 -2.06 9.28 -1.11
CA LEU A 91 -3.27 8.46 -1.21
C LEU A 91 -4.51 9.36 -1.41
N LEU A 92 -4.69 10.39 -0.58
CA LEU A 92 -5.81 11.33 -0.69
C LEU A 92 -5.89 12.04 -2.05
N ARG A 93 -4.74 12.32 -2.66
CA ARG A 93 -4.66 13.01 -3.97
C ARG A 93 -4.53 12.05 -5.15
N GLY A 94 -4.37 10.75 -4.91
CA GLY A 94 -4.03 9.77 -5.93
C GLY A 94 -2.74 10.12 -6.67
N GLN A 95 -1.69 10.56 -5.96
CA GLN A 95 -0.37 10.88 -6.52
C GLN A 95 0.58 9.69 -6.34
N THR A 96 1.13 9.15 -7.41
CA THR A 96 1.88 7.87 -7.36
C THR A 96 3.39 8.03 -7.50
N LYS A 97 3.88 9.19 -7.93
CA LYS A 97 5.28 9.42 -8.31
C LYS A 97 6.30 9.13 -7.20
N THR A 98 6.00 9.55 -5.99
CA THR A 98 6.81 9.29 -4.78
C THR A 98 6.85 7.81 -4.44
N THR A 99 5.70 7.13 -4.53
CA THR A 99 5.59 5.69 -4.30
C THR A 99 6.31 4.88 -5.36
N GLU A 100 6.22 5.28 -6.62
CA GLU A 100 6.97 4.70 -7.74
C GLU A 100 8.47 4.76 -7.48
N GLN A 101 9.00 5.95 -7.14
CA GLN A 101 10.42 6.11 -6.83
C GLN A 101 10.87 5.24 -5.66
N LYS A 102 10.04 5.13 -4.61
CA LYS A 102 10.31 4.26 -3.46
C LYS A 102 10.32 2.78 -3.88
N LEU A 103 9.34 2.34 -4.65
CA LEU A 103 9.23 0.97 -5.16
C LEU A 103 10.40 0.60 -6.06
N THR A 104 10.79 1.48 -6.98
CA THR A 104 11.95 1.23 -7.86
C THR A 104 13.20 1.04 -7.03
N LYS A 105 13.47 1.94 -6.07
CA LYS A 105 14.60 1.81 -5.13
C LYS A 105 14.52 0.50 -4.34
N PHE A 106 13.36 0.18 -3.82
CA PHE A 106 13.12 -1.03 -3.05
C PHE A 106 13.42 -2.30 -3.85
N LEU A 107 12.89 -2.40 -5.07
CA LEU A 107 13.11 -3.54 -5.97
C LEU A 107 14.57 -3.63 -6.45
N THR A 108 15.26 -2.50 -6.65
CA THR A 108 16.68 -2.51 -7.02
C THR A 108 17.61 -2.83 -5.85
N THR A 109 17.17 -2.61 -4.60
CA THR A 109 17.99 -2.81 -3.39
C THR A 109 17.76 -4.19 -2.78
N GLN A 110 16.71 -4.91 -3.16
CA GLN A 110 16.54 -6.31 -2.76
C GLN A 110 17.60 -7.16 -3.47
N PRO A 111 18.56 -7.76 -2.74
CA PRO A 111 19.49 -8.69 -3.33
C PRO A 111 18.67 -9.85 -3.88
N SER A 112 18.84 -10.14 -5.17
CA SER A 112 18.27 -11.29 -5.86
C SER A 112 18.23 -12.49 -4.91
N LEU A 113 17.03 -12.91 -4.49
CA LEU A 113 16.83 -14.23 -3.89
C LEU A 113 17.19 -15.24 -4.98
N LYS A 114 18.46 -15.65 -4.97
CA LYS A 114 18.95 -16.83 -5.69
C LYS A 114 18.63 -18.07 -4.87
#